data_AF-A0A9J6CI62-F1
#
_entry.id   AF-A0A9J6CI62-F1
#
_cell.length_a   1.000
_cell.length_b   1.000
_cell.length_c   1.000
_cell.angle_alpha   90.00
_cell.angle_beta   90.00
_cell.angle_gamma   90.00
#
_symmetry.space_group_name_H-M   'P 1'
#
loop_
_entity.id
_entity.type
_entity.pdbx_description
1 polymer ?
#
loop_
_entity_poly.entity_id
_entity_poly.type
_entity_poly.pdbx_seq_one_letter_code
_entity_poly.pdbx_strand_id
1 'polypeptide(L)'
;MEEENLSECPICLQPLLYPVKLPCNHRFCFLCIKGIRGPTQTNQTTKTCAMCRQPFSIELLEQNLEMNLDSKNKVFKWFYEGKTSGYWAFDERSNLELENAFHDKKDKIVISIAGFSYCIDFVRLIQYPINHPERVRKIKRCEELNTENGDFKIKGIAGLRVSERTTTTQPSSTSSSSSNTNDDNEASGTGLTDQELSQVFSESLQLK
;
A
#
# COMPACT_ATOMS: atom_id res chain seq x y z
N MET A 1 -10.47 -30.77 12.30
CA MET A 1 -10.55 -29.45 11.66
C MET A 1 -9.13 -28.93 11.71
N GLU A 2 -8.37 -29.16 10.65
CA GLU A 2 -6.96 -28.79 10.60
C GLU A 2 -6.91 -27.27 10.61
N GLU A 3 -6.44 -26.69 11.73
CA GLU A 3 -6.07 -25.29 11.77
C GLU A 3 -5.10 -25.07 10.63
N GLU A 4 -5.52 -24.30 9.62
CA GLU A 4 -4.60 -23.73 8.65
C GLU A 4 -3.53 -23.00 9.47
N ASN A 5 -2.36 -23.62 9.58
CA ASN A 5 -1.20 -23.00 10.21
C ASN A 5 -0.80 -21.84 9.30
N LEU A 6 -1.48 -20.70 9.47
CA LEU A 6 -1.19 -19.43 8.86
C LEU A 6 0.19 -19.03 9.35
N SER A 7 1.21 -19.51 8.64
CA SER A 7 2.60 -19.33 9.02
C SER A 7 2.85 -17.88 9.42
N GLU A 8 3.47 -17.67 10.58
CA GLU A 8 3.73 -16.35 11.11
C GLU A 8 4.93 -15.69 10.40
N CYS A 9 4.87 -14.36 10.30
CA CYS A 9 5.98 -13.57 9.83
C CYS A 9 7.05 -13.45 10.93
N PRO A 10 8.29 -13.88 10.70
CA PRO A 10 9.38 -13.79 11.69
C PRO A 10 9.86 -12.36 11.98
N ILE A 11 9.37 -11.35 11.24
CA ILE A 11 9.72 -9.93 11.47
C ILE A 11 8.71 -9.28 12.42
N CYS A 12 7.41 -9.45 12.19
CA CYS A 12 6.36 -8.80 12.98
C CYS A 12 5.67 -9.73 13.98
N LEU A 13 5.94 -11.04 13.94
CA LEU A 13 5.34 -12.06 14.81
C LEU A 13 3.80 -12.07 14.74
N GLN A 14 3.26 -11.92 13.53
CA GLN A 14 1.84 -11.96 13.21
C GLN A 14 1.63 -12.89 12.00
N PRO A 15 0.41 -13.36 11.69
CA PRO A 15 0.14 -14.11 10.45
C PRO A 15 0.73 -13.42 9.21
N LEU A 16 1.10 -14.14 8.15
CA LEU A 16 1.64 -13.47 6.97
C LEU A 16 0.57 -12.65 6.25
N LEU A 17 0.82 -11.35 6.05
CA LEU A 17 0.01 -10.49 5.19
C LEU A 17 0.72 -10.31 3.85
N TYR A 18 0.07 -10.75 2.77
CA TYR A 18 0.64 -10.81 1.42
C TYR A 18 2.00 -11.53 1.43
N PRO A 19 2.02 -12.85 1.71
CA PRO A 19 3.26 -13.60 1.93
C PRO A 19 4.19 -13.56 0.71
N VAL A 20 5.42 -13.14 0.93
CA VAL A 20 6.51 -13.23 -0.05
C VAL A 20 7.43 -14.38 0.32
N LYS A 21 7.61 -15.33 -0.59
CA LYS A 21 8.57 -16.43 -0.45
C LYS A 21 9.90 -16.07 -1.13
N LEU A 22 10.98 -16.03 -0.35
CA LEU A 22 12.33 -15.79 -0.88
C LEU A 22 12.95 -17.06 -1.50
N PRO A 23 14.02 -16.95 -2.32
CA PRO A 23 14.73 -18.11 -2.87
C PRO A 23 15.30 -19.07 -1.81
N CYS A 24 15.60 -18.55 -0.61
CA CYS A 24 15.99 -19.33 0.56
C CYS A 24 14.82 -20.04 1.27
N ASN A 25 13.62 -20.04 0.68
CA ASN A 25 12.36 -20.58 1.19
C ASN A 25 11.75 -19.90 2.43
N HIS A 26 12.43 -18.96 3.07
CA HIS A 26 11.83 -18.15 4.14
C HIS A 26 10.70 -17.25 3.61
N ARG A 27 9.68 -17.01 4.46
CA ARG A 27 8.48 -16.25 4.12
C ARG A 27 8.28 -15.06 5.04
N PHE A 28 7.80 -13.95 4.50
CA PHE A 28 7.60 -12.69 5.23
C PHE A 28 6.37 -11.95 4.72
N CYS A 29 5.80 -11.05 5.53
CA CYS A 29 4.82 -10.10 5.00
C CYS A 29 5.50 -9.22 3.96
N PHE A 30 4.78 -8.85 2.89
CA PHE A 30 5.30 -7.96 1.86
C PHE A 30 5.92 -6.68 2.43
N LEU A 31 5.19 -5.94 3.28
CA LEU A 31 5.69 -4.69 3.87
C LEU A 31 6.86 -4.92 4.83
N CYS A 32 6.90 -6.05 5.54
CA CYS A 32 8.01 -6.37 6.43
C CYS A 32 9.30 -6.60 5.64
N ILE A 33 9.27 -7.41 4.59
CA ILE A 33 10.46 -7.67 3.78
C ILE A 33 10.84 -6.46 2.91
N LYS A 34 9.84 -5.68 2.48
CA LYS A 34 10.06 -4.40 1.79
C LYS A 34 10.79 -3.40 2.70
N GLY A 35 10.51 -3.38 4.00
CA GLY A 35 11.11 -2.45 4.96
C GLY A 35 12.54 -2.75 5.38
N ILE A 36 13.09 -3.92 5.05
CA ILE A 36 14.46 -4.25 5.48
C ILE A 36 15.48 -3.40 4.72
N ARG A 37 16.57 -3.05 5.40
CA ARG A 37 17.70 -2.34 4.79
C ARG A 37 18.59 -3.33 4.05
N GLY A 38 19.10 -2.92 2.89
CA GLY A 38 20.12 -3.67 2.17
C GLY A 38 21.46 -3.69 2.94
N PRO A 39 22.39 -4.59 2.55
CA PRO A 39 23.69 -4.71 3.20
C PRO A 39 24.56 -3.45 3.08
N THR A 40 24.32 -2.61 2.06
CA THR A 40 24.90 -1.26 1.94
C THR A 40 23.82 -0.26 1.55
N GLN A 41 23.94 1.00 1.97
CA GLN A 41 23.01 2.07 1.56
C GLN A 41 23.08 2.37 0.04
N THR A 42 24.12 1.88 -0.64
CA THR A 42 24.44 2.19 -2.04
C THR A 42 23.96 1.14 -3.04
N ASN A 43 23.71 -0.11 -2.61
CA ASN A 43 23.33 -1.18 -3.54
C ASN A 43 21.81 -1.36 -3.54
N GLN A 44 21.14 -0.59 -4.40
CA GLN A 44 19.68 -0.48 -4.47
C GLN A 44 18.98 -1.65 -5.16
N THR A 45 19.71 -2.67 -5.62
CA THR A 45 19.15 -3.79 -6.41
C THR A 45 18.97 -5.08 -5.62
N THR A 46 19.63 -5.21 -4.46
CA THR A 46 19.59 -6.45 -3.64
C THR A 46 19.35 -6.19 -2.16
N LYS A 47 18.69 -7.14 -1.50
CA LYS A 47 18.47 -7.18 -0.05
C LYS A 47 18.86 -8.55 0.48
N THR A 48 18.91 -8.72 1.81
CA THR A 48 19.32 -9.98 2.47
C THR A 48 18.18 -10.56 3.31
N CYS A 49 17.97 -11.87 3.26
CA CYS A 49 16.92 -12.49 4.08
C CYS A 49 17.11 -12.19 5.58
N ALA A 50 16.06 -11.76 6.29
CA ALA A 50 16.13 -11.44 7.70
C ALA A 50 16.44 -12.66 8.61
N MET A 51 16.24 -13.88 8.11
CA MET A 51 16.50 -15.12 8.86
C MET A 51 17.89 -15.70 8.57
N CYS A 52 18.26 -15.87 7.30
CA CYS A 52 19.49 -16.57 6.90
C CYS A 52 20.52 -15.68 6.19
N ARG A 53 20.21 -14.39 5.99
CA ARG A 53 21.07 -13.39 5.32
C ARG A 53 21.36 -13.68 3.84
N GLN A 54 20.80 -14.73 3.25
CA GLN A 54 20.94 -15.02 1.82
C GLN A 54 20.44 -13.81 1.00
N PRO A 55 21.24 -13.32 0.03
CA PRO A 55 20.83 -12.20 -0.81
C PRO A 55 19.69 -12.58 -1.76
N PHE A 56 18.86 -11.60 -2.11
CA PHE A 56 17.79 -11.71 -3.10
C PHE A 56 17.62 -10.40 -3.87
N SER A 57 17.15 -10.48 -5.12
CA SER A 57 16.84 -9.33 -5.96
C SER A 57 15.58 -8.62 -5.47
N ILE A 58 15.58 -7.28 -5.45
CA ILE A 58 14.40 -6.48 -5.09
C ILE A 58 13.26 -6.64 -6.11
N GLU A 59 13.56 -7.00 -7.36
CA GLU A 59 12.56 -7.29 -8.40
C GLU A 59 11.60 -8.42 -7.96
N LEU A 60 12.04 -9.31 -7.06
CA LEU A 60 11.17 -10.32 -6.45
C LEU A 60 9.97 -9.71 -5.72
N LEU A 61 10.07 -8.47 -5.26
CA LEU A 61 9.01 -7.75 -4.56
C LEU A 61 8.00 -7.12 -5.54
N GLU A 62 8.29 -7.10 -6.84
CA GLU A 62 7.40 -6.61 -7.88
C GLU A 62 6.38 -7.68 -8.28
N GLN A 63 5.59 -8.13 -7.31
CA GLN A 63 4.54 -9.12 -7.53
C GLN A 63 3.18 -8.44 -7.70
N ASN A 64 2.35 -9.01 -8.56
CA ASN A 64 0.92 -8.67 -8.61
C ASN A 64 0.19 -9.53 -7.58
N LEU A 65 -0.76 -8.94 -6.86
CA LEU A 65 -1.67 -9.69 -6.01
C LEU A 65 -2.95 -9.98 -6.79
N GLU A 66 -3.43 -11.21 -6.63
CA GLU A 66 -4.84 -11.50 -6.84
C GLU A 66 -5.60 -10.95 -5.63
N MET A 67 -6.31 -9.84 -5.81
CA MET A 67 -7.24 -9.39 -4.79
C MET A 67 -8.52 -10.23 -4.86
N ASN A 68 -8.90 -10.82 -3.73
CA ASN A 68 -10.27 -11.27 -3.55
C ASN A 68 -11.13 -10.06 -3.16
N LEU A 69 -11.71 -9.43 -4.16
CA LEU A 69 -12.59 -8.27 -4.03
C LEU A 69 -13.99 -8.64 -3.48
N ASP A 70 -14.29 -9.94 -3.33
CA ASP A 70 -15.64 -10.47 -3.09
C ASP A 70 -16.07 -10.42 -1.61
N SER A 71 -15.77 -9.31 -0.93
CA SER A 71 -16.33 -9.06 0.39
C SER A 71 -17.76 -8.54 0.23
N LYS A 72 -18.75 -9.42 0.40
CA LYS A 72 -20.20 -9.07 0.44
C LYS A 72 -20.56 -8.04 1.52
N ASN A 73 -19.64 -7.75 2.43
CA ASN A 73 -19.76 -6.68 3.41
C ASN A 73 -19.11 -5.42 2.86
N LYS A 74 -19.89 -4.34 2.79
CA LYS A 74 -19.40 -2.98 2.58
C LYS A 74 -18.49 -2.60 3.74
N VAL A 75 -17.18 -2.73 3.54
CA VAL A 75 -16.18 -2.39 4.54
C VAL A 75 -15.48 -1.14 4.07
N PHE A 76 -15.45 -0.10 4.90
CA PHE A 76 -14.70 1.10 4.60
C PHE A 76 -13.20 0.79 4.53
N LYS A 77 -12.58 1.30 3.47
CA LYS A 77 -11.16 1.24 3.24
C LYS A 77 -10.56 2.62 3.11
N TRP A 78 -9.34 2.74 3.59
CA TRP A 78 -8.50 3.90 3.49
C TRP A 78 -7.55 3.76 2.31
N PHE A 79 -7.30 4.90 1.67
CA PHE A 79 -6.46 5.03 0.49
C PHE A 79 -5.51 6.19 0.65
N TYR A 80 -4.35 6.12 -0.01
CA TYR A 80 -3.39 7.20 -0.09
C TYR A 80 -2.99 7.47 -1.54
N GLU A 81 -2.76 8.75 -1.85
CA GLU A 81 -2.43 9.21 -3.19
C GLU A 81 -1.09 8.66 -3.67
N GLY A 82 -1.05 8.12 -4.90
CA GLY A 82 0.16 7.68 -5.56
C GLY A 82 1.03 8.86 -6.03
N LYS A 83 2.32 8.62 -6.32
CA LYS A 83 3.18 9.64 -6.93
C LYS A 83 2.70 10.00 -8.35
N THR A 84 2.30 8.98 -9.09
CA THR A 84 1.52 9.09 -10.32
C THR A 84 0.04 8.97 -10.01
N SER A 85 -0.81 9.40 -10.95
CA SER A 85 -2.27 9.42 -10.80
C SER A 85 -2.84 8.10 -10.27
N GLY A 86 -3.87 8.25 -9.41
CA GLY A 86 -4.54 7.15 -8.73
C GLY A 86 -4.09 6.94 -7.28
N TYR A 87 -4.73 5.98 -6.64
CA TYR A 87 -4.65 5.75 -5.20
C TYR A 87 -4.21 4.33 -4.89
N TRP A 88 -3.51 4.16 -3.78
CA TRP A 88 -3.19 2.87 -3.19
C TRP A 88 -4.06 2.66 -1.96
N ALA A 89 -4.66 1.48 -1.82
CA ALA A 89 -5.26 1.08 -0.56
C ALA A 89 -4.15 0.86 0.49
N PHE A 90 -4.44 1.21 1.74
CA PHE A 90 -3.64 0.71 2.86
C PHE A 90 -3.78 -0.81 2.95
N ASP A 91 -2.76 -1.49 3.50
CA ASP A 91 -2.88 -2.91 3.81
C ASP A 91 -3.94 -3.14 4.89
N GLU A 92 -4.42 -4.38 5.00
CA GLU A 92 -5.51 -4.75 5.92
C GLU A 92 -5.29 -4.31 7.37
N ARG A 93 -4.06 -4.43 7.90
CA ARG A 93 -3.77 -4.06 9.30
C ARG A 93 -3.76 -2.57 9.49
N SER A 94 -3.03 -1.85 8.63
CA SER A 94 -3.02 -0.40 8.66
C SER A 94 -4.43 0.15 8.49
N ASN A 95 -5.24 -0.44 7.60
CA ASN A 95 -6.63 -0.05 7.42
C ASN A 95 -7.45 -0.19 8.72
N LEU A 96 -7.32 -1.32 9.41
CA LEU A 96 -7.99 -1.55 10.69
C LEU A 96 -7.54 -0.55 11.76
N GLU A 97 -6.25 -0.26 11.86
CA GLU A 97 -5.71 0.74 12.79
C GLU A 97 -6.27 2.15 12.50
N LEU A 98 -6.27 2.56 11.24
CA LEU A 98 -6.82 3.84 10.80
C LEU A 98 -8.31 3.93 11.13
N GLU A 99 -9.04 2.85 10.86
CA GLU A 99 -10.48 2.87 11.00
C GLU A 99 -10.94 2.86 12.45
N ASN A 100 -10.23 2.12 13.33
CA ASN A 100 -10.45 2.21 14.77
C ASN A 100 -10.15 3.62 15.28
N ALA A 101 -9.03 4.22 14.87
CA ALA A 101 -8.67 5.58 15.29
C ALA A 101 -9.66 6.64 14.83
N PHE A 102 -10.17 6.50 13.61
CA PHE A 102 -11.20 7.37 13.05
C PHE A 102 -12.54 7.21 13.78
N HIS A 103 -12.95 5.97 14.05
CA HIS A 103 -14.15 5.66 14.83
C HIS A 103 -14.08 6.23 16.25
N ASP A 104 -12.90 6.15 16.88
CA ASP A 104 -12.59 6.75 18.17
C ASP A 104 -12.53 8.30 18.14
N LYS A 105 -12.78 8.93 16.98
CA LYS A 105 -12.77 10.38 16.76
C LYS A 105 -11.42 11.02 17.10
N LYS A 106 -10.31 10.30 16.86
CA LYS A 106 -8.99 10.89 16.98
C LYS A 106 -8.76 11.85 15.81
N ASP A 107 -8.09 12.96 16.06
CA ASP A 107 -7.68 13.88 14.99
C ASP A 107 -6.51 13.31 14.18
N LYS A 108 -5.61 12.56 14.85
CA LYS A 108 -4.40 11.98 14.24
C LYS A 108 -4.05 10.62 14.85
N ILE A 109 -3.31 9.82 14.09
CA ILE A 109 -2.64 8.59 14.56
C ILE A 109 -1.24 8.46 13.94
N VAL A 110 -0.33 7.81 14.64
CA VAL A 110 0.97 7.39 14.10
C VAL A 110 0.94 5.90 13.82
N ILE A 111 1.24 5.50 12.58
CA ILE A 111 1.34 4.10 12.16
C ILE A 111 2.73 3.78 11.59
N SER A 112 3.11 2.49 11.60
CA SER A 112 4.38 2.01 11.05
C SER A 112 4.17 1.28 9.72
N ILE A 113 4.72 1.82 8.63
CA ILE A 113 4.64 1.24 7.29
C ILE A 113 6.05 0.93 6.80
N ALA A 114 6.33 -0.33 6.50
CA ALA A 114 7.63 -0.79 5.99
C ALA A 114 8.83 -0.28 6.81
N GLY A 115 8.70 -0.22 8.14
CA GLY A 115 9.75 0.24 9.05
C GLY A 115 9.89 1.76 9.21
N PHE A 116 8.99 2.55 8.62
CA PHE A 116 8.95 4.00 8.77
C PHE A 116 7.66 4.44 9.47
N SER A 117 7.76 5.45 10.33
CA SER A 117 6.61 6.02 11.03
C SER A 117 5.96 7.15 10.23
N TYR A 118 4.65 7.05 10.06
CA TYR A 118 3.82 8.04 9.38
C TYR A 118 2.77 8.60 10.33
N CYS A 119 2.56 9.91 10.29
CA CYS A 119 1.40 10.54 10.89
C CYS A 119 0.27 10.56 9.87
N ILE A 120 -0.90 10.13 10.29
CA ILE A 120 -2.16 10.23 9.56
C ILE A 120 -2.97 11.33 10.24
N ASP A 121 -3.34 12.36 9.50
CA ASP A 121 -4.10 13.51 9.98
C ASP A 121 -5.50 13.47 9.35
N PHE A 122 -6.48 13.07 10.15
CA PHE A 122 -7.87 12.87 9.70
C PHE A 122 -8.59 14.19 9.47
N VAL A 123 -8.13 15.28 10.09
CA VAL A 123 -8.73 16.61 9.92
C VAL A 123 -8.33 17.18 8.55
N ARG A 124 -7.05 17.04 8.20
CA ARG A 124 -6.50 17.54 6.94
C ARG A 124 -6.59 16.54 5.79
N LEU A 125 -6.97 15.29 6.09
CA LEU A 125 -7.00 14.17 5.14
C LEU A 125 -5.66 13.99 4.41
N ILE A 126 -4.59 13.89 5.20
CA ILE A 126 -3.24 13.66 4.68
C ILE A 126 -2.45 12.65 5.51
N GLN A 127 -1.43 12.08 4.89
CA GLN A 127 -0.35 11.39 5.59
C GLN A 127 0.99 12.09 5.33
N TYR A 128 1.92 11.96 6.28
CA TYR A 128 3.31 12.38 6.10
C TYR A 128 4.26 11.54 6.97
N PRO A 129 5.50 11.24 6.52
CA PRO A 129 6.52 10.64 7.37
C PRO A 129 6.90 11.57 8.53
N ILE A 130 7.05 11.04 9.75
CA ILE A 130 7.38 11.87 10.93
C ILE A 130 8.70 12.63 10.75
N ASN A 131 9.70 11.99 10.11
CA ASN A 131 11.02 12.60 9.90
C ASN A 131 11.08 13.53 8.67
N HIS A 132 10.03 13.54 7.83
CA HIS A 132 9.96 14.30 6.59
C HIS A 132 8.54 14.86 6.39
N PRO A 133 8.08 15.77 7.26
CA PRO A 133 6.70 16.26 7.26
C PRO A 133 6.32 17.04 5.99
N GLU A 134 7.30 17.48 5.20
CA GLU A 134 7.11 18.09 3.89
C GLU A 134 6.60 17.10 2.82
N ARG A 135 6.80 15.79 3.04
CA ARG A 135 6.40 14.74 2.10
C ARG A 135 4.98 14.29 2.38
N VAL A 136 4.04 15.06 1.86
CA VAL A 136 2.61 14.86 2.09
C VAL A 136 1.97 14.03 0.97
N ARG A 137 1.03 13.15 1.32
CA ARG A 137 0.10 12.52 0.37
C ARG A 137 -1.32 12.69 0.89
N LYS A 138 -2.28 12.95 0.00
CA LYS A 138 -3.71 12.94 0.38
C LYS A 138 -4.15 11.53 0.76
N ILE A 139 -5.10 11.43 1.69
CA ILE A 139 -5.79 10.18 2.02
C ILE A 139 -7.29 10.30 1.78
N LYS A 140 -7.95 9.15 1.55
CA LYS A 140 -9.40 9.07 1.34
C LYS A 140 -9.96 7.82 2.00
N ARG A 141 -11.22 7.85 2.44
CA ARG A 141 -11.97 6.71 2.98
C ARG A 141 -13.20 6.40 2.12
N CYS A 142 -13.42 5.15 1.69
CA CYS A 142 -14.62 4.73 0.93
C CYS A 142 -14.91 3.21 1.04
N GLU A 143 -16.13 2.75 0.72
CA GLU A 143 -16.62 1.36 0.93
C GLU A 143 -16.09 0.27 -0.06
N GLU A 144 -15.22 0.60 -1.03
CA GLU A 144 -14.84 -0.24 -2.22
C GLU A 144 -16.02 -0.58 -3.18
N LEU A 145 -15.89 -0.81 -4.50
CA LEU A 145 -14.76 -0.93 -5.45
C LEU A 145 -15.14 -0.55 -6.90
N ASN A 146 -16.24 0.19 -7.11
CA ASN A 146 -16.63 0.68 -8.42
C ASN A 146 -16.96 2.16 -8.34
N THR A 147 -15.95 3.00 -8.57
CA THR A 147 -16.21 4.36 -9.04
C THR A 147 -16.25 4.30 -10.55
N GLU A 148 -17.40 3.86 -11.04
CA GLU A 148 -17.81 3.80 -12.45
C GLU A 148 -17.66 5.17 -13.16
N ASN A 149 -17.40 6.22 -12.39
CA ASN A 149 -17.27 7.61 -12.81
C ASN A 149 -15.82 8.04 -13.14
N GLY A 150 -14.85 7.12 -13.24
CA GLY A 150 -13.53 7.40 -13.84
C GLY A 150 -12.53 8.24 -13.03
N ASP A 151 -12.98 9.01 -12.04
CA ASP A 151 -12.13 9.96 -11.29
C ASP A 151 -11.29 9.32 -10.17
N PHE A 152 -11.61 8.10 -9.74
CA PHE A 152 -10.93 7.42 -8.63
C PHE A 152 -10.38 6.06 -9.06
N LYS A 153 -9.15 6.08 -9.61
CA LYS A 153 -8.41 4.90 -10.05
C LYS A 153 -7.62 4.28 -8.90
N ILE A 154 -7.95 3.04 -8.52
CA ILE A 154 -7.20 2.26 -7.53
C ILE A 154 -6.08 1.49 -8.26
N LYS A 155 -4.85 1.71 -7.82
CA LYS A 155 -3.63 1.08 -8.37
C LYS A 155 -3.38 -0.31 -7.77
N GLY A 156 -3.83 -0.50 -6.54
CA GLY A 156 -3.75 -1.73 -5.77
C GLY A 156 -3.54 -1.48 -4.28
N ILE A 157 -2.88 -2.40 -3.58
CA ILE A 157 -2.73 -2.36 -2.12
C ILE A 157 -1.26 -2.23 -1.74
N ALA A 158 -0.92 -1.22 -0.94
CA ALA A 158 0.42 -1.04 -0.35
C ALA A 158 1.60 -1.05 -1.36
N GLY A 159 1.34 -0.78 -2.65
CA GLY A 159 2.31 -0.86 -3.74
C GLY A 159 2.26 -2.14 -4.59
N LEU A 160 1.47 -3.14 -4.19
CA LEU A 160 1.18 -4.34 -4.96
C LEU A 160 0.03 -4.06 -5.92
N ARG A 161 0.27 -4.22 -7.23
CA ARG A 161 -0.75 -4.00 -8.25
C ARG A 161 -1.75 -5.14 -8.25
N VAL A 162 -3.00 -4.82 -8.56
CA VAL A 162 -4.06 -5.80 -8.78
C VAL A 162 -4.04 -6.17 -10.25
N SER A 163 -4.01 -7.46 -10.56
CA SER A 163 -4.30 -7.91 -11.92
C SER A 163 -5.80 -7.71 -12.20
N GLU A 164 -6.14 -6.92 -13.22
CA GLU A 164 -7.51 -6.88 -13.71
C GLU A 164 -7.91 -8.30 -14.14
N ARG A 165 -8.99 -8.83 -13.57
CA ARG A 165 -9.61 -10.04 -14.11
C ARG A 165 -10.19 -9.66 -15.46
N THR A 166 -9.43 -9.81 -16.54
CA THR A 166 -9.99 -9.79 -17.88
C THR A 166 -10.98 -10.94 -17.93
N THR A 167 -12.28 -10.62 -17.97
CA THR A 167 -13.28 -11.55 -18.47
C THR A 167 -12.97 -11.77 -19.95
N THR A 168 -12.00 -12.65 -20.22
CA THR A 168 -11.54 -12.96 -21.56
C THR A 168 -12.54 -13.90 -22.21
N THR A 169 -13.36 -13.35 -23.11
CA THR A 169 -13.53 -13.96 -24.43
C THR A 169 -12.32 -13.51 -25.27
N GLN A 170 -11.43 -14.45 -25.61
CA GLN A 170 -10.27 -14.27 -26.52
C GLN A 170 -10.75 -13.76 -27.91
N PRO A 171 -9.93 -13.08 -28.76
CA PRO A 171 -8.55 -13.49 -29.03
C PRO A 171 -7.43 -12.43 -29.29
N SER A 172 -6.20 -12.93 -29.10
CA SER A 172 -4.96 -12.73 -29.89
C SER A 172 -4.10 -11.44 -29.77
N SER A 173 -2.91 -11.66 -29.19
CA SER A 173 -1.55 -11.17 -29.55
C SER A 173 -1.32 -9.70 -29.93
N THR A 174 -0.57 -8.99 -29.08
CA THR A 174 0.70 -8.33 -29.48
C THR A 174 1.51 -7.95 -28.23
N SER A 175 2.77 -8.37 -28.21
CA SER A 175 3.77 -8.02 -27.19
C SER A 175 4.32 -6.62 -27.43
N SER A 176 4.09 -5.69 -26.50
CA SER A 176 4.84 -4.43 -26.42
C SER A 176 5.46 -4.29 -25.04
N SER A 177 6.76 -4.56 -24.99
CA SER A 177 7.63 -4.30 -23.85
C SER A 177 7.64 -2.80 -23.56
N SER A 178 7.13 -2.39 -22.40
CA SER A 178 7.27 -1.03 -21.89
C SER A 178 8.14 -1.07 -20.64
N SER A 179 9.30 -0.43 -20.75
CA SER A 179 10.31 -0.31 -19.71
C SER A 179 9.73 0.39 -18.47
N ASN A 180 9.70 -0.32 -17.34
CA ASN A 180 9.22 0.22 -16.07
C ASN A 180 10.36 0.91 -15.32
N THR A 181 10.23 2.21 -15.11
CA THR A 181 11.14 2.99 -14.27
C THR A 181 10.72 2.85 -12.80
N ASN A 182 11.65 2.39 -11.98
CA ASN A 182 11.51 2.32 -10.52
C ASN A 182 11.44 3.72 -9.93
N ASP A 183 10.36 3.99 -9.21
CA ASP A 183 9.98 5.33 -8.80
C ASP A 183 9.90 5.42 -7.27
N ASP A 184 10.94 4.92 -6.58
CA ASP A 184 11.05 4.97 -5.12
C ASP A 184 12.52 5.10 -4.68
N ASN A 185 13.14 6.25 -4.97
CA ASN A 185 14.02 6.95 -4.04
C ASN A 185 14.21 8.40 -4.50
N GLU A 186 14.25 9.31 -3.54
CA GLU A 186 14.33 10.77 -3.68
C GLU A 186 13.00 11.50 -3.93
N ALA A 187 12.68 12.40 -2.99
CA ALA A 187 11.45 13.17 -2.95
C ALA A 187 11.72 14.58 -3.49
N SER A 188 11.06 14.90 -4.59
CA SER A 188 10.81 16.26 -5.04
C SER A 188 9.35 16.30 -5.45
N GLY A 189 8.52 17.03 -4.71
CA GLY A 189 7.09 17.18 -4.95
C GLY A 189 6.68 18.62 -4.70
N THR A 190 6.03 19.21 -5.70
CA THR A 190 5.48 20.56 -5.68
C THR A 190 4.13 20.57 -4.97
N GLY A 191 3.91 21.52 -4.05
CA GLY A 191 2.69 21.61 -3.23
C GLY A 191 1.44 22.01 -4.01
N LEU A 192 0.27 21.63 -3.48
CA LEU A 192 -1.06 22.03 -3.96
C LEU A 192 -1.61 23.20 -3.16
N THR A 193 -2.56 23.92 -3.75
CA THR A 193 -3.09 25.18 -3.22
C THR A 193 -4.32 24.98 -2.33
N ASP A 194 -4.58 25.95 -1.44
CA ASP A 194 -5.66 25.88 -0.44
C ASP A 194 -7.08 25.73 -1.03
N GLN A 195 -7.29 26.15 -2.28
CA GLN A 195 -8.59 26.02 -2.94
C GLN A 195 -8.94 24.57 -3.29
N GLU A 196 -7.95 23.76 -3.67
CA GLU A 196 -8.15 22.35 -4.03
C GLU A 196 -8.42 21.45 -2.81
N LEU A 197 -8.01 21.91 -1.62
CA LEU A 197 -8.29 21.22 -0.35
C LEU A 197 -9.74 21.41 0.11
N SER A 198 -10.34 22.56 -0.23
CA SER A 198 -11.68 22.92 0.21
C SER A 198 -12.80 22.11 -0.45
N GLN A 199 -12.60 21.69 -1.70
CA GLN A 199 -13.58 20.90 -2.46
C GLN A 199 -13.60 19.42 -2.02
N VAL A 200 -12.45 18.87 -1.65
CA VAL A 200 -12.34 17.51 -1.09
C VAL A 200 -12.98 17.42 0.31
N PHE A 201 -12.94 18.51 1.06
CA PHE A 201 -13.55 18.63 2.39
C PHE A 201 -15.07 18.58 2.36
N SER A 202 -15.72 19.22 1.38
CA SER A 202 -17.18 19.25 1.26
C SER A 202 -17.81 17.88 0.96
N GLU A 203 -17.12 17.02 0.21
CA GLU A 203 -17.63 15.68 -0.13
C GLU A 203 -17.47 14.70 1.04
N SER A 204 -16.45 14.88 1.88
CA SER A 204 -16.15 13.98 3.00
C SER A 204 -17.04 14.22 4.23
N LEU A 205 -17.65 15.41 4.35
CA LEU A 205 -18.51 15.80 5.48
C LEU A 205 -19.95 15.27 5.38
N GLN A 206 -20.41 14.85 4.20
CA GLN A 206 -21.76 14.33 4.00
C GLN A 206 -21.95 12.87 4.47
N LEU A 207 -20.89 12.23 4.96
CA LEU A 207 -20.87 10.81 5.38
C LEU A 207 -20.45 10.63 6.85
N LYS A 208 -20.56 11.68 7.67
CA LYS A 208 -20.41 11.61 9.14
C LYS A 208 -21.65 11.05 9.83
#